data_AF-A0A444V1D3-F1
#
_entry.id   AF-A0A444V1D3-F1
#
_cell.length_a   1.000
_cell.length_b   1.000
_cell.length_c   1.000
_cell.angle_alpha   90.00
_cell.angle_beta   90.00
_cell.angle_gamma   90.00
#
_symmetry.space_group_name_H-M   'P 1'
#
loop_
_entity.id
_entity.type
_entity.pdbx_description
1 polymer ?
#
loop_
_entity_poly.entity_id
_entity_poly.type
_entity_poly.pdbx_seq_one_letter_code
_entity_poly.pdbx_strand_id
1 'polypeptide(L)'
;MPGMSGPRGDRGDPGQLGEKGEKGQAGECAVAPKSAFSAKLSESRGLPTNVDEALRFDTVLLNEQGHYDPETGRFTCRVPGVYYFAVHATVYRASLQFDVVKNNQVEASFFQYYGNWPKPASLTGGALLHLVPNDQVWIRVGIGEYSGFYSSAKTDSSFSGFLVHSDWKNSAVFA
;
A
#
# COMPACT_ATOMS: atom_id res chain seq x y z
N MET A 1 92.95 -29.88 -24.32
CA MET A 1 92.02 -28.74 -24.30
C MET A 1 90.62 -29.26 -23.92
N PRO A 2 89.80 -28.47 -23.19
CA PRO A 2 88.51 -28.93 -22.63
C PRO A 2 87.48 -29.28 -23.70
N GLY A 3 86.66 -30.30 -23.43
CA GLY A 3 85.67 -30.87 -24.35
C GLY A 3 84.44 -30.00 -24.56
N MET A 4 83.83 -30.13 -25.74
CA MET A 4 82.66 -29.36 -26.16
C MET A 4 81.45 -29.68 -25.27
N SER A 5 80.80 -28.66 -24.72
CA SER A 5 79.59 -28.81 -23.91
C SER A 5 78.47 -29.43 -24.73
N GLY A 6 77.80 -30.43 -24.16
CA GLY A 6 76.70 -31.14 -24.81
C GLY A 6 75.50 -30.22 -25.13
N PRO A 7 74.65 -30.63 -26.08
CA PRO A 7 73.49 -29.84 -26.47
C PRO A 7 72.52 -29.66 -25.30
N ARG A 8 71.91 -28.48 -25.22
CA ARG A 8 70.91 -28.14 -24.20
C ARG A 8 69.64 -28.96 -24.44
N GLY A 9 69.13 -29.59 -23.39
CA GLY A 9 67.89 -30.40 -23.45
C GLY A 9 66.65 -29.56 -23.77
N ASP A 10 65.65 -30.22 -24.35
CA ASP A 10 64.40 -29.60 -24.79
C ASP A 10 63.58 -29.05 -23.62
N ARG A 11 62.76 -28.03 -23.92
CA ARG A 11 61.89 -27.40 -22.92
C ARG A 11 60.70 -28.31 -22.63
N GLY A 12 60.42 -28.54 -21.34
CA GLY A 12 59.27 -29.35 -20.91
C GLY A 12 57.92 -28.73 -21.29
N ASP A 13 56.90 -29.58 -21.38
CA ASP A 13 55.57 -29.21 -21.82
C ASP A 13 54.86 -28.23 -20.86
N PRO A 14 53.98 -27.34 -21.36
CA PRO A 14 53.15 -26.49 -20.52
C PRO A 14 52.25 -27.30 -19.58
N GLY A 15 52.08 -26.82 -18.34
CA GLY A 15 51.20 -27.44 -17.36
C GLY A 15 49.72 -27.37 -17.75
N GLN A 16 48.91 -28.28 -17.21
CA GLN A 16 47.48 -28.34 -17.51
C GLN A 16 46.72 -27.12 -16.94
N LEU A 17 45.72 -26.66 -17.69
CA LEU A 17 44.84 -25.57 -17.26
C LEU A 17 43.99 -26.04 -16.06
N GLY A 18 43.92 -25.22 -15.01
CA GLY A 18 43.12 -25.51 -13.81
C GLY A 18 41.62 -25.56 -14.09
N GLU A 19 40.88 -26.25 -13.23
CA GLU A 19 39.43 -26.41 -13.37
C GLU A 19 38.70 -25.08 -13.17
N LYS A 20 37.59 -24.92 -13.90
CA LYS A 20 36.74 -23.75 -13.79
C LYS A 20 35.98 -23.81 -12.47
N GLY A 21 36.04 -22.73 -11.69
CA GLY A 21 35.30 -22.62 -10.42
C GLY A 21 33.78 -22.78 -10.59
N GLU A 22 33.12 -23.26 -9.55
CA GLU A 22 31.67 -23.49 -9.55
C GLU A 22 30.89 -22.18 -9.74
N LYS A 23 29.74 -22.29 -10.42
CA LYS A 23 28.82 -21.15 -10.59
C LYS A 23 28.18 -20.83 -9.23
N GLY A 24 28.25 -19.56 -8.82
CA GLY A 24 27.60 -19.11 -7.59
C GLY A 24 26.09 -19.39 -7.56
N GLN A 25 25.53 -19.56 -6.35
CA GLN A 25 24.10 -19.82 -6.15
C GLN A 25 23.24 -18.73 -6.82
N ALA A 26 22.16 -19.15 -7.47
CA ALA A 26 21.16 -18.24 -7.98
C ALA A 26 20.47 -17.52 -6.81
N GLY A 27 20.42 -16.19 -6.84
CA GLY A 27 19.73 -15.41 -5.80
C GLY A 27 18.25 -15.77 -5.73
N GLU A 28 17.71 -15.86 -4.51
CA GLU A 28 16.28 -16.07 -4.29
C GLU A 28 15.47 -14.95 -4.95
N CYS A 29 14.48 -15.32 -5.76
CA CYS A 29 13.51 -14.38 -6.30
C CYS A 29 12.72 -13.76 -5.13
N ALA A 30 13.09 -12.55 -4.71
CA ALA A 30 12.34 -11.81 -3.70
C ALA A 30 10.92 -11.52 -4.25
N VAL A 31 9.90 -12.16 -3.67
CA VAL A 31 8.51 -11.82 -3.98
C VAL A 31 8.24 -10.40 -3.50
N ALA A 32 7.84 -9.52 -4.42
CA ALA A 32 7.52 -8.14 -4.07
C ALA A 32 6.42 -8.13 -2.99
N PRO A 33 6.58 -7.33 -1.92
CA PRO A 33 5.59 -7.26 -0.86
C PRO A 33 4.26 -6.73 -1.42
N LYS A 34 3.14 -7.28 -0.94
CA LYS A 34 1.79 -6.89 -1.35
C LYS A 34 1.01 -6.37 -0.16
N SER A 35 0.22 -5.34 -0.37
CA SER A 35 -0.71 -4.82 0.62
C SER A 35 -1.81 -4.06 -0.10
N ALA A 36 -3.03 -4.56 -0.05
CA ALA A 36 -4.19 -3.90 -0.63
C ALA A 36 -5.46 -4.24 0.15
N PHE A 37 -6.39 -3.30 0.20
CA PHE A 37 -7.73 -3.54 0.69
C PHE A 37 -8.75 -2.69 -0.06
N SER A 38 -10.00 -3.13 0.00
CA SER A 38 -11.16 -2.37 -0.42
C SER A 38 -12.36 -2.79 0.41
N ALA A 39 -13.09 -1.84 0.96
CA ALA A 39 -14.30 -2.08 1.73
C ALA A 39 -15.37 -1.03 1.41
N LYS A 40 -16.62 -1.31 1.73
CA LYS A 40 -17.76 -0.42 1.52
C LYS A 40 -18.66 -0.33 2.77
N LEU A 41 -19.43 0.75 2.85
CA LEU A 41 -20.46 0.92 3.87
C LEU A 41 -21.66 0.00 3.62
N SER A 42 -22.11 -0.71 4.65
CA SER A 42 -23.40 -1.40 4.63
C SER A 42 -24.58 -0.41 4.65
N GLU A 43 -25.73 -0.85 4.12
CA GLU A 43 -26.95 -0.01 4.04
C GLU A 43 -27.54 0.31 5.42
N SER A 44 -27.27 -0.52 6.42
CA SER A 44 -27.94 -0.52 7.72
C SER A 44 -27.13 0.14 8.84
N ARG A 45 -25.85 0.44 8.62
CA ARG A 45 -24.98 0.97 9.67
C ARG A 45 -25.12 2.49 9.77
N GLY A 46 -25.47 2.96 10.96
CA GLY A 46 -25.45 4.38 11.28
C GLY A 46 -24.05 4.96 11.18
N LEU A 47 -23.96 6.21 10.73
CA LEU A 47 -22.69 6.94 10.73
C LEU A 47 -22.22 7.18 12.18
N PRO A 48 -20.90 7.28 12.42
CA PRO A 48 -20.38 7.54 13.76
C PRO A 48 -21.01 8.82 14.33
N THR A 49 -21.44 8.76 15.59
CA THR A 49 -21.99 9.93 16.29
C THR A 49 -20.90 10.93 16.67
N ASN A 50 -19.65 10.46 16.79
CA ASN A 50 -18.49 11.27 17.16
C ASN A 50 -17.67 11.67 15.93
N VAL A 51 -17.39 12.96 15.82
CA VAL A 51 -16.68 13.61 14.69
C VAL A 51 -15.22 13.13 14.55
N ASP A 52 -14.62 12.64 15.63
CA ASP A 52 -13.25 12.12 15.63
C ASP A 52 -13.15 10.59 15.46
N GLU A 53 -14.29 9.89 15.40
CA GLU A 53 -14.30 8.44 15.25
C GLU A 53 -14.04 8.02 13.79
N ALA A 54 -13.32 6.90 13.63
CA ALA A 54 -13.10 6.32 12.32
C ALA A 54 -14.42 5.80 11.72
N LEU A 55 -14.66 6.15 10.47
CA LEU A 55 -15.77 5.64 9.68
C LEU A 55 -15.48 4.18 9.29
N ARG A 56 -16.38 3.28 9.69
CA ARG A 56 -16.21 1.84 9.52
C ARG A 56 -16.84 1.38 8.22
N PHE A 57 -16.01 1.20 7.18
CA PHE A 57 -16.42 0.48 5.97
C PHE A 57 -16.40 -1.01 6.30
N ASP A 58 -17.56 -1.53 6.69
CA ASP A 58 -17.72 -2.82 7.34
C ASP A 58 -17.88 -4.00 6.36
N THR A 59 -18.26 -3.71 5.12
CA THR A 59 -18.38 -4.74 4.07
C THR A 59 -17.08 -4.84 3.28
N VAL A 60 -16.25 -5.85 3.60
CA VAL A 60 -14.96 -6.08 2.93
C VAL A 60 -15.17 -6.67 1.53
N LEU A 61 -14.53 -6.06 0.52
CA LEU A 61 -14.48 -6.56 -0.86
C LEU A 61 -13.14 -7.27 -1.15
N LEU A 62 -12.04 -6.72 -0.63
CA LEU A 62 -10.69 -7.25 -0.74
C LEU A 62 -9.93 -6.92 0.55
N ASN A 63 -9.27 -7.90 1.17
CA ASN A 63 -8.40 -7.68 2.33
C ASN A 63 -7.50 -8.91 2.57
N GLU A 64 -6.84 -9.41 1.53
CA GLU A 64 -6.10 -10.68 1.58
C GLU A 64 -5.01 -10.71 2.65
N GLN A 65 -4.38 -9.57 2.93
CA GLN A 65 -3.32 -9.46 3.94
C GLN A 65 -3.83 -9.13 5.35
N GLY A 66 -5.13 -8.84 5.51
CA GLY A 66 -5.70 -8.46 6.81
C GLY A 66 -5.13 -7.16 7.38
N HIS A 67 -4.65 -6.25 6.53
CA HIS A 67 -4.08 -4.98 6.96
C HIS A 67 -5.15 -3.93 7.26
N TYR A 68 -6.36 -4.09 6.72
CA TYR A 68 -7.53 -3.30 7.09
C TYR A 68 -8.38 -4.04 8.11
N ASP A 69 -8.84 -3.33 9.14
CA ASP A 69 -9.73 -3.87 10.16
C ASP A 69 -11.14 -3.24 10.01
N PRO A 70 -12.16 -4.02 9.56
CA PRO A 70 -13.51 -3.52 9.36
C PRO A 70 -14.23 -3.16 10.67
N GLU A 71 -13.80 -3.70 11.82
CA GLU A 71 -14.41 -3.39 13.11
C GLU A 71 -13.99 -2.03 13.63
N THR A 72 -12.78 -1.59 13.29
CA THR A 72 -12.23 -0.28 13.67
C THR A 72 -12.25 0.75 12.54
N GLY A 73 -12.40 0.34 11.28
CA GLY A 73 -12.34 1.21 10.10
C GLY A 73 -10.92 1.67 9.73
N ARG A 74 -9.89 1.01 10.28
CA ARG A 74 -8.49 1.45 10.19
C ARG A 74 -7.66 0.50 9.34
N PHE A 75 -6.88 1.07 8.44
CA PHE A 75 -5.76 0.39 7.81
C PHE A 75 -4.52 0.51 8.70
N THR A 76 -3.79 -0.57 8.92
CA THR A 76 -2.51 -0.59 9.65
C THR A 76 -1.39 -1.04 8.73
N CYS A 77 -0.41 -0.17 8.53
CA CYS A 77 0.75 -0.44 7.68
C CYS A 77 1.59 -1.59 8.24
N ARG A 78 1.88 -2.59 7.40
CA ARG A 78 2.84 -3.68 7.71
C ARG A 78 4.10 -3.64 6.84
N VAL A 79 4.02 -3.01 5.67
CA VAL A 79 5.12 -2.91 4.71
C VAL A 79 5.47 -1.43 4.54
N PRO A 80 6.70 -0.98 4.84
CA PRO A 80 7.08 0.40 4.61
C PRO A 80 7.03 0.74 3.12
N GLY A 81 6.49 1.91 2.77
CA GLY A 81 6.40 2.35 1.38
C GLY A 81 5.41 3.47 1.14
N VAL A 82 5.19 3.78 -0.14
CA VAL A 82 4.17 4.73 -0.58
C VAL A 82 2.88 4.00 -0.90
N TYR A 83 1.80 4.49 -0.34
CA TYR A 83 0.45 3.97 -0.48
C TYR A 83 -0.46 4.98 -1.14
N TYR A 84 -1.37 4.51 -1.98
CA TYR A 84 -2.49 5.31 -2.45
C TYR A 84 -3.75 4.92 -1.68
N PHE A 85 -4.49 5.91 -1.21
CA PHE A 85 -5.79 5.75 -0.59
C PHE A 85 -6.83 6.54 -1.37
N ALA A 86 -8.01 5.94 -1.56
CA ALA A 86 -9.13 6.57 -2.25
C ALA A 86 -10.45 6.25 -1.55
N VAL A 87 -11.29 7.26 -1.46
CA VAL A 87 -12.68 7.18 -1.00
C VAL A 87 -13.56 7.58 -2.17
N HIS A 88 -14.53 6.75 -2.49
CA HIS A 88 -15.61 7.07 -3.42
C HIS A 88 -16.91 7.06 -2.63
N ALA A 89 -17.48 8.21 -2.38
CA ALA A 89 -18.66 8.38 -1.55
C ALA A 89 -19.88 8.75 -2.38
N THR A 90 -21.00 8.11 -2.08
CA THR A 90 -22.33 8.62 -2.43
C THR A 90 -22.74 9.64 -1.37
N VAL A 91 -23.21 10.81 -1.81
CA VAL A 91 -23.61 11.93 -0.94
C VAL A 91 -25.12 12.13 -1.00
N TYR A 92 -25.81 12.01 0.12
CA TYR A 92 -27.27 12.15 0.16
C TYR A 92 -27.77 12.67 1.51
N ARG A 93 -28.91 13.38 1.50
CA ARG A 93 -29.63 13.96 2.67
C ARG A 93 -28.88 15.03 3.48
N ALA A 94 -27.57 15.14 3.37
CA ALA A 94 -26.75 16.20 3.94
C ALA A 94 -25.50 16.43 3.06
N SER A 95 -24.83 17.56 3.23
CA SER A 95 -23.51 17.76 2.63
C SER A 95 -22.51 16.78 3.23
N LEU A 96 -21.44 16.47 2.51
CA LEU A 96 -20.41 15.55 3.00
C LEU A 96 -19.06 16.24 3.12
N GLN A 97 -18.42 16.07 4.28
CA GLN A 97 -17.02 16.38 4.50
C GLN A 97 -16.35 15.14 5.10
N PHE A 98 -15.16 14.80 4.60
CA PHE A 98 -14.34 13.79 5.25
C PHE A 98 -12.85 14.11 5.16
N ASP A 99 -12.11 13.57 6.11
CA ASP A 99 -10.66 13.63 6.18
C ASP A 99 -10.07 12.24 5.90
N VAL A 100 -8.95 12.22 5.19
CA VAL A 100 -7.99 11.11 5.22
C VAL A 100 -7.02 11.40 6.36
N VAL A 101 -6.97 10.53 7.35
CA VAL A 101 -6.19 10.72 8.58
C VAL A 101 -5.08 9.70 8.66
N LYS A 102 -3.86 10.14 8.97
CA LYS A 102 -2.72 9.31 9.33
C LYS A 102 -2.32 9.59 10.78
N ASN A 103 -2.33 8.59 11.66
CA ASN A 103 -1.90 8.73 13.07
C ASN A 103 -2.45 9.97 13.81
N ASN A 104 -3.74 10.31 13.61
CA ASN A 104 -4.45 11.48 14.17
C ASN A 104 -4.11 12.83 13.51
N GLN A 105 -3.29 12.84 12.46
CA GLN A 105 -3.04 14.01 11.63
C GLN A 105 -3.89 13.94 10.36
N VAL A 106 -4.57 15.04 10.03
CA VAL A 106 -5.31 15.17 8.78
C VAL A 106 -4.32 15.39 7.65
N GLU A 107 -4.31 14.46 6.68
CA GLU A 107 -3.43 14.51 5.51
C GLU A 107 -4.13 15.20 4.32
N ALA A 108 -5.44 14.98 4.18
CA ALA A 108 -6.26 15.62 3.15
C ALA A 108 -7.73 15.70 3.59
N SER A 109 -8.41 16.77 3.19
CA SER A 109 -9.84 17.01 3.48
C SER A 109 -10.61 17.25 2.19
N PHE A 110 -11.81 16.69 2.11
CA PHE A 110 -12.68 16.77 0.93
C PHE A 110 -14.07 17.20 1.32
N PHE A 111 -14.76 17.93 0.45
CA PHE A 111 -16.10 18.45 0.69
C PHE A 111 -16.97 18.39 -0.57
N GLN A 112 -18.25 18.04 -0.37
CA GLN A 112 -19.30 18.10 -1.38
C GLN A 112 -20.54 18.74 -0.78
N TYR A 113 -20.97 19.84 -1.39
CA TYR A 113 -22.24 20.46 -1.07
C TYR A 113 -23.42 19.60 -1.55
N TYR A 114 -24.43 19.45 -0.71
CA TYR A 114 -25.69 18.80 -1.05
C TYR A 114 -26.84 19.81 -1.03
N GLY A 115 -27.32 20.22 -2.20
CA GLY A 115 -28.35 21.24 -2.38
C GLY A 115 -29.78 20.75 -2.23
N ASN A 116 -30.06 19.78 -1.36
CA ASN A 116 -31.38 19.16 -1.18
C ASN A 116 -31.99 18.60 -2.48
N TRP A 117 -31.15 18.06 -3.36
CA TRP A 117 -31.61 17.42 -4.59
C TRP A 117 -32.46 16.18 -4.31
N PRO A 118 -33.31 15.74 -5.25
CA PRO A 118 -34.10 14.52 -5.09
C PRO A 118 -33.27 13.23 -5.27
N LYS A 119 -32.01 13.33 -5.71
CA LYS A 119 -31.13 12.20 -5.99
C LYS A 119 -29.74 12.42 -5.38
N PRO A 120 -28.98 11.34 -5.10
CA PRO A 120 -27.63 11.43 -4.57
C PRO A 120 -26.65 12.13 -5.52
N ALA A 121 -25.65 12.79 -4.92
CA ALA A 121 -24.44 13.27 -5.58
C ALA A 121 -23.26 12.34 -5.27
N SER A 122 -22.06 12.69 -5.74
CA SER A 122 -20.83 11.94 -5.45
C SER A 122 -19.73 12.85 -4.92
N LEU A 123 -18.87 12.29 -4.07
CA LEU A 123 -17.61 12.91 -3.65
C LEU A 123 -16.51 11.86 -3.75
N THR A 124 -15.40 12.20 -4.37
CA THR A 124 -14.21 11.35 -4.41
C THR A 124 -13.03 12.13 -3.85
N GLY A 125 -12.24 11.47 -3.01
CA GLY A 125 -11.03 12.04 -2.44
C GLY A 125 -9.98 10.96 -2.27
N GLY A 126 -8.71 11.33 -2.35
CA GLY A 126 -7.60 10.40 -2.20
C GLY A 126 -6.28 11.10 -2.02
N ALA A 127 -5.29 10.37 -1.51
CA ALA A 127 -3.95 10.89 -1.26
C ALA A 127 -2.91 9.78 -1.40
N LEU A 128 -1.70 10.17 -1.81
CA LEU A 128 -0.50 9.34 -1.69
C LEU A 128 0.16 9.63 -0.35
N LEU A 129 0.36 8.60 0.46
CA LEU A 129 0.96 8.71 1.78
C LEU A 129 2.17 7.79 1.88
N HIS A 130 3.26 8.31 2.42
CA HIS A 130 4.39 7.51 2.84
C HIS A 130 4.11 6.94 4.23
N LEU A 131 4.17 5.61 4.39
CA LEU A 131 3.85 4.91 5.64
C LEU A 131 5.02 4.05 6.11
N VAL A 132 5.21 4.03 7.42
CA VAL A 132 6.10 3.08 8.11
C VAL A 132 5.27 2.05 8.89
N PRO A 133 5.85 0.89 9.28
CA PRO A 133 5.10 -0.13 9.99
C PRO A 133 4.41 0.42 11.25
N ASN A 134 3.16 0.01 11.45
CA ASN A 134 2.23 0.46 12.49
C ASN A 134 1.61 1.85 12.29
N ASP A 135 1.97 2.60 11.25
CA ASP A 135 1.17 3.77 10.86
C ASP A 135 -0.26 3.33 10.54
N GLN A 136 -1.23 4.08 11.05
CA GLN A 136 -2.64 3.85 10.81
C GLN A 136 -3.24 4.92 9.91
N VAL A 137 -4.03 4.48 8.93
CA VAL A 137 -4.80 5.37 8.05
C VAL A 137 -6.28 5.04 8.12
N TRP A 138 -7.12 6.06 8.25
CA TRP A 138 -8.58 5.90 8.28
C TRP A 138 -9.29 7.15 7.77
N ILE A 139 -10.59 7.01 7.58
CA ILE A 139 -11.49 8.09 7.19
C ILE A 139 -12.29 8.53 8.41
N ARG A 140 -12.50 9.84 8.54
CA ARG A 140 -13.45 10.39 9.53
C ARG A 140 -14.26 11.52 8.92
N VAL A 141 -15.39 11.83 9.55
CA VAL A 141 -16.18 13.03 9.23
C VAL A 141 -15.74 14.13 10.18
N GLY A 142 -14.94 15.09 9.71
CA GLY A 142 -14.34 16.13 10.56
C GLY A 142 -15.32 17.24 11.00
N ILE A 143 -16.51 17.31 10.41
CA ILE A 143 -17.58 18.25 10.77
C ILE A 143 -18.90 17.49 10.84
N GLY A 144 -19.49 17.38 12.04
CA GLY A 144 -20.68 16.54 12.28
C GLY A 144 -21.92 16.91 11.45
N GLU A 145 -22.08 18.19 11.07
CA GLU A 145 -23.18 18.62 10.18
C GLU A 145 -23.01 18.12 8.73
N TYR A 146 -21.79 17.74 8.35
CA TYR A 146 -21.43 17.30 7.00
C TYR A 146 -21.22 15.80 6.94
N SER A 147 -22.14 15.04 7.54
CA SER A 147 -22.11 13.57 7.57
C SER A 147 -22.92 12.94 6.43
N GLY A 148 -22.85 13.47 5.21
CA GLY A 148 -23.68 13.05 4.08
C GLY A 148 -23.34 11.70 3.44
N PHE A 149 -22.52 10.85 4.07
CA PHE A 149 -22.17 9.52 3.55
C PHE A 149 -23.43 8.66 3.39
N TYR A 150 -23.56 7.98 2.25
CA TYR A 150 -24.74 7.20 1.94
C TYR A 150 -24.41 5.88 1.24
N SER A 151 -25.22 4.87 1.49
CA SER A 151 -25.17 3.57 0.82
C SER A 151 -26.60 3.03 0.66
N SER A 152 -26.88 2.36 -0.45
CA SER A 152 -28.17 1.73 -0.76
C SER A 152 -27.96 0.54 -1.69
N ALA A 153 -29.01 -0.24 -1.95
CA ALA A 153 -28.98 -1.35 -2.91
C ALA A 153 -28.43 -1.03 -4.32
N LYS A 154 -28.34 0.26 -4.71
CA LYS A 154 -27.81 0.69 -6.03
C LYS A 154 -26.71 1.75 -5.96
N THR A 155 -26.26 2.14 -4.77
CA THR A 155 -25.25 3.19 -4.59
C THR A 155 -24.33 2.81 -3.45
N ASP A 156 -23.02 2.80 -3.66
CA ASP A 156 -22.06 2.44 -2.64
C ASP A 156 -21.24 3.66 -2.21
N SER A 157 -20.72 3.59 -0.98
CA SER A 157 -19.59 4.40 -0.53
C SER A 157 -18.45 3.46 -0.15
N SER A 158 -17.29 3.60 -0.76
CA SER A 158 -16.15 2.71 -0.61
C SER A 158 -14.88 3.44 -0.17
N PHE A 159 -14.02 2.67 0.50
CA PHE A 159 -12.67 3.06 0.87
C PHE A 159 -11.71 1.96 0.44
N SER A 160 -10.69 2.36 -0.32
CA SER A 160 -9.69 1.46 -0.88
C SER A 160 -8.30 2.02 -0.63
N GLY A 161 -7.32 1.13 -0.49
CA GLY A 161 -5.93 1.53 -0.45
C GLY A 161 -4.98 0.40 -0.80
N PHE A 162 -3.84 0.74 -1.40
CA PHE A 162 -2.84 -0.23 -1.81
C PHE A 162 -1.42 0.35 -1.83
N LEU A 163 -0.45 -0.55 -1.65
CA LEU A 163 0.98 -0.26 -1.79
C LEU A 163 1.31 0.02 -3.26
N VAL A 164 1.87 1.20 -3.53
CA VAL A 164 2.34 1.61 -4.84
C VAL A 164 3.79 1.16 -5.05
N HIS A 165 4.66 1.44 -4.07
CA HIS A 165 6.01 0.90 -4.04
C HIS A 165 6.48 0.69 -2.60
N SER A 166 7.27 -0.37 -2.36
CA SER A 166 7.87 -0.64 -1.06
C SER A 166 9.21 0.05 -0.89
N ASP A 167 9.51 0.47 0.33
CA ASP A 167 10.85 0.94 0.72
C ASP A 167 11.73 -0.20 1.25
N TRP A 168 11.20 -1.42 1.32
CA TRP A 168 12.04 -2.59 1.59
C TRP A 168 13.15 -2.58 0.53
N LYS A 169 14.35 -2.22 0.97
CA LYS A 169 15.52 -2.35 0.13
C LYS A 169 15.58 -3.82 -0.20
N ASN A 170 15.45 -4.18 -1.48
CA ASN A 170 16.09 -5.39 -1.94
C ASN A 170 17.47 -5.39 -1.27
N SER A 171 17.80 -6.46 -0.55
CA SER A 171 19.17 -6.74 -0.14
C SER A 171 20.00 -7.02 -1.40
N ALA A 172 19.95 -6.12 -2.38
CA ALA A 172 20.97 -5.93 -3.37
C ALA A 172 22.12 -5.26 -2.61
N VAL A 173 22.93 -6.11 -1.98
CA VAL A 173 24.38 -5.99 -2.13
C VAL A 173 24.66 -5.52 -3.57
N PHE A 174 25.62 -4.61 -3.73
CA PHE A 174 26.01 -3.92 -4.98
C PHE A 174 25.30 -2.57 -5.20
N ALA A 175 25.71 -1.59 -4.38
CA ALA A 175 26.10 -0.28 -4.90
C ALA A 175 27.58 -0.31 -5.30
#